data_AF-A0A137NWK9-F1
#
_entry.id   AF-A0A137NWK9-F1
#
_cell.length_a   1.000
_cell.length_b   1.000
_cell.length_c   1.000
_cell.angle_alpha   90.00
_cell.angle_beta   90.00
_cell.angle_gamma   90.00
#
_symmetry.space_group_name_H-M   'P 1'
#
loop_
_entity.id
_entity.type
_entity.pdbx_description
1 polymer ?
#
loop_
_entity_poly.entity_id
_entity_poly.type
_entity_poly.pdbx_seq_one_letter_code
_entity_poly.pdbx_strand_id
1 'polypeptide(L)'
;MGPDYYKPGNTPCLIYSFVVNSSNRIEIYTVGFLALMRYLISCHGIELKARVWLISYGFVIAPILALYLFPLVTRDANPLPSQLICVPFLKPKPETFVLSVINPFIFIIPCWISTYCYFVIGIKAYKKLNLMRNEAVATNDTFLIKAIKKQKLNLIFQLVVVFTVFNFCFMPVYVTIILRITRGYKRSPIADAIMSELIEVSRSIDPIITLIFQPELNHEFKVFLTKLKANIKSFIKKLFK
;
A
#
# COMPACT_ATOMS: atom_id res chain seq x y z
N MET A 1 0.37 13.35 -24.03
CA MET A 1 -0.47 12.40 -24.78
C MET A 1 -1.57 13.18 -25.47
N GLY A 2 -1.80 12.95 -26.76
CA GLY A 2 -2.89 13.66 -27.48
C GLY A 2 -4.28 13.21 -27.01
N PRO A 3 -5.34 14.01 -27.26
CA PRO A 3 -6.71 13.73 -26.83
C PRO A 3 -7.27 12.39 -27.36
N ASP A 4 -6.68 11.84 -28.42
CA ASP A 4 -7.09 10.56 -29.00
C ASP A 4 -6.64 9.33 -28.20
N TYR A 5 -5.62 9.47 -27.34
CA TYR A 5 -5.00 8.35 -26.65
C TYR A 5 -5.98 7.65 -25.69
N TYR A 6 -6.85 8.42 -25.03
CA TYR A 6 -7.83 7.93 -24.06
C TYR A 6 -9.28 7.95 -24.55
N LYS A 7 -9.49 7.92 -25.87
CA LYS A 7 -10.86 7.80 -26.42
C LYS A 7 -11.57 6.56 -25.85
N PRO A 8 -12.87 6.65 -25.49
CA PRO A 8 -13.64 5.52 -24.99
C PRO A 8 -13.53 4.30 -25.90
N GLY A 9 -13.28 3.12 -25.32
CA GLY A 9 -13.14 1.87 -26.07
C GLY A 9 -11.83 1.71 -26.85
N ASN A 10 -10.91 2.69 -26.81
CA ASN A 10 -9.60 2.56 -27.44
C ASN A 10 -8.70 1.60 -26.67
N THR A 11 -7.88 0.82 -27.37
CA THR A 11 -6.98 -0.18 -26.79
C THR A 11 -6.06 0.37 -25.69
N PRO A 12 -5.44 1.56 -25.83
CA PRO A 12 -4.62 2.13 -24.77
C PRO A 12 -5.42 2.45 -23.49
N CYS A 13 -6.66 2.93 -23.62
CA CYS A 13 -7.53 3.19 -22.48
C CYS A 13 -7.90 1.91 -21.73
N LEU A 14 -8.19 0.83 -22.47
CA LEU A 14 -8.49 -0.49 -21.92
C LEU A 14 -7.27 -1.09 -21.19
N ILE A 15 -6.09 -1.07 -21.82
CA ILE A 15 -4.85 -1.57 -21.24
C ILE A 15 -4.46 -0.75 -20.01
N TYR A 16 -4.51 0.58 -20.10
CA TYR A 16 -4.25 1.45 -18.96
C TYR A 16 -5.21 1.13 -17.81
N SER A 17 -6.50 1.01 -18.11
CA SER A 17 -7.51 0.71 -17.12
C SER A 17 -7.22 -0.61 -16.42
N PHE A 18 -6.90 -1.66 -17.17
CA PHE A 18 -6.53 -2.96 -16.60
C PHE A 18 -5.23 -2.88 -15.79
N VAL A 19 -4.12 -2.47 -16.40
CA VAL A 19 -2.79 -2.53 -15.78
C VAL A 19 -2.71 -1.63 -14.56
N VAL A 20 -3.06 -0.35 -14.68
CA VAL A 20 -2.92 0.60 -13.58
C VAL A 20 -3.94 0.32 -12.49
N ASN A 21 -5.20 0.04 -12.84
CA ASN A 21 -6.19 -0.19 -11.79
C ASN A 21 -6.02 -1.54 -11.09
N SER A 22 -5.68 -2.62 -11.81
CA SER A 22 -5.39 -3.90 -11.15
C SER A 22 -4.13 -3.82 -10.29
N SER A 23 -3.03 -3.26 -10.81
CA SER A 23 -1.76 -3.13 -10.09
C SER A 23 -1.92 -2.40 -8.77
N ASN A 24 -2.58 -1.23 -8.78
CA ASN A 24 -2.79 -0.45 -7.56
C ASN A 24 -3.62 -1.21 -6.51
N ARG A 25 -4.51 -2.13 -6.91
CA ARG A 25 -5.35 -2.90 -5.98
C ARG A 25 -4.62 -4.13 -5.46
N ILE A 26 -3.90 -4.81 -6.35
CA ILE A 26 -3.01 -5.92 -5.99
C ILE A 26 -2.02 -5.45 -4.92
N GLU A 27 -1.42 -4.28 -5.10
CA GLU A 27 -0.47 -3.72 -4.14
C GLU A 27 -1.09 -3.49 -2.76
N ILE A 28 -2.23 -2.80 -2.68
CA ILE A 28 -2.92 -2.56 -1.39
C ILE A 28 -3.29 -3.88 -0.71
N TYR A 29 -3.78 -4.87 -1.46
CA TYR A 29 -4.06 -6.20 -0.92
C TYR A 29 -2.79 -6.97 -0.54
N THR A 30 -1.68 -6.77 -1.24
CA THR A 30 -0.37 -7.33 -0.87
C THR A 30 0.02 -6.80 0.50
N VAL A 31 -0.07 -5.50 0.71
CA VAL A 31 0.27 -4.89 2.01
C VAL A 31 -0.68 -5.35 3.10
N GLY A 32 -2.00 -5.41 2.83
CA GLY A 32 -2.99 -5.96 3.76
C GLY A 32 -2.71 -7.41 4.14
N PHE A 33 -2.36 -8.23 3.16
CA PHE A 33 -2.00 -9.62 3.38
C PHE A 33 -0.72 -9.75 4.20
N LEU A 34 0.34 -9.00 3.88
CA LEU A 34 1.58 -8.98 4.66
C LEU A 34 1.36 -8.52 6.10
N ALA A 35 0.52 -7.50 6.31
CA ALA A 35 0.15 -7.04 7.65
C ALA A 35 -0.58 -8.13 8.44
N LEU A 36 -1.53 -8.83 7.80
CA LEU A 36 -2.26 -9.96 8.38
C LEU A 36 -1.32 -11.12 8.74
N MET A 37 -0.40 -11.50 7.84
CA MET A 37 0.59 -12.54 8.15
C MET A 37 1.43 -12.18 9.37
N ARG A 38 1.96 -10.95 9.42
CA ARG A 38 2.75 -10.45 10.57
C ARG A 38 1.94 -10.47 11.85
N TYR A 39 0.66 -10.11 11.77
CA TYR A 39 -0.26 -10.16 12.90
C TYR A 39 -0.45 -11.60 13.39
N LEU A 40 -0.74 -12.55 12.50
CA LEU A 40 -0.95 -13.95 12.86
C LEU A 40 0.30 -14.56 13.50
N ILE A 41 1.49 -14.28 12.96
CA ILE A 41 2.76 -14.75 13.52
C ILE A 41 3.04 -14.07 14.88
N SER A 42 3.00 -12.74 14.94
CA SER A 42 3.44 -12.00 16.13
C SER A 42 2.42 -12.03 17.27
N CYS A 43 1.13 -11.97 16.96
CA CYS A 43 0.07 -11.89 17.96
C CYS A 43 -0.42 -13.28 18.38
N HIS A 44 -0.56 -14.21 17.44
CA HIS A 44 -1.14 -15.55 17.67
C HIS A 44 -0.14 -16.70 17.60
N GLY A 45 1.12 -16.47 17.19
CA GLY A 45 2.12 -17.55 17.08
C GLY A 45 1.79 -18.57 15.99
N ILE A 46 0.99 -18.19 14.99
CA ILE A 46 0.59 -19.09 13.91
C ILE A 46 1.70 -19.11 12.85
N GLU A 47 2.49 -20.18 12.84
CA GLU A 47 3.55 -20.43 11.87
C GLU A 47 3.07 -21.42 10.80
N LEU A 48 2.71 -20.90 9.62
CA LEU A 48 2.35 -21.72 8.46
C LEU A 48 3.53 -21.86 7.51
N LYS A 49 3.57 -22.98 6.77
CA LYS A 49 4.53 -23.20 5.68
C LYS A 49 4.35 -22.16 4.59
N ALA A 50 5.44 -21.70 3.97
CA ALA A 50 5.42 -20.69 2.90
C ALA A 50 4.44 -21.01 1.75
N ARG A 51 4.29 -22.30 1.37
CA ARG A 51 3.34 -22.72 0.34
C ARG A 51 1.89 -22.36 0.69
N VAL A 52 1.50 -22.48 1.95
CA VAL A 52 0.15 -22.15 2.41
C VAL A 52 -0.08 -20.65 2.28
N TRP A 53 0.87 -19.82 2.68
CA TRP A 53 0.79 -18.37 2.50
C TRP A 53 0.68 -17.97 1.02
N LEU A 54 1.47 -18.59 0.14
CA LEU A 54 1.41 -18.30 -1.30
C LEU A 54 0.05 -18.68 -1.92
N ILE A 55 -0.51 -19.84 -1.54
CA ILE A 55 -1.83 -20.27 -2.01
C ILE A 55 -2.91 -19.29 -1.51
N SER A 56 -2.90 -18.95 -0.22
CA SER A 56 -3.84 -17.98 0.35
C SER A 56 -3.73 -16.61 -0.31
N TYR A 57 -2.52 -16.15 -0.61
CA TYR A 57 -2.30 -14.91 -1.34
C TYR A 57 -2.88 -14.96 -2.76
N GLY A 58 -2.67 -16.08 -3.48
CA GLY A 58 -3.28 -16.31 -4.79
C GLY A 58 -4.81 -16.20 -4.76
N PHE A 59 -5.46 -16.77 -3.75
CA PHE A 59 -6.91 -16.65 -3.54
C PHE A 59 -7.37 -15.22 -3.30
N VAL A 60 -6.56 -14.38 -2.66
CA VAL A 60 -6.87 -12.96 -2.42
C VAL A 60 -6.73 -12.13 -3.69
N ILE A 61 -5.73 -12.40 -4.52
CA ILE A 61 -5.45 -11.63 -5.74
C ILE A 61 -6.32 -12.05 -6.93
N ALA A 62 -6.67 -13.33 -7.05
CA ALA A 62 -7.50 -13.85 -8.13
C ALA A 62 -8.80 -13.06 -8.38
N PRO A 63 -9.64 -12.74 -7.37
CA PRO A 63 -10.88 -11.97 -7.59
C PRO A 63 -10.62 -10.54 -8.06
N ILE A 64 -9.50 -9.92 -7.65
CA ILE A 64 -9.12 -8.57 -8.10
C ILE A 64 -8.77 -8.61 -9.58
N LEU A 65 -7.94 -9.57 -9.99
CA LEU A 65 -7.58 -9.75 -11.40
C LEU A 65 -8.82 -10.03 -12.25
N ALA A 66 -9.70 -10.93 -11.79
CA ALA A 66 -10.94 -11.24 -12.49
C ALA A 66 -11.84 -10.00 -12.66
N LEU A 67 -11.99 -9.19 -11.61
CA LEU A 67 -12.78 -7.97 -11.65
C LEU A 67 -12.25 -6.96 -12.66
N TYR A 68 -10.94 -6.77 -12.77
CA TYR A 68 -10.36 -5.80 -13.72
C TYR A 68 -10.15 -6.38 -15.13
N LEU A 69 -10.09 -7.71 -15.26
CA LEU A 69 -10.12 -8.39 -16.55
C LEU A 69 -11.50 -8.26 -17.21
N PHE A 70 -12.58 -8.23 -16.43
CA PHE A 70 -13.94 -8.10 -16.96
C PHE A 70 -14.13 -6.85 -17.85
N PRO A 71 -13.81 -5.61 -17.41
CA PRO A 71 -13.85 -4.41 -18.25
C PRO A 71 -12.96 -4.47 -19.50
N LEU A 72 -11.83 -5.19 -19.44
CA LEU A 72 -10.95 -5.38 -20.60
C LEU A 72 -11.66 -6.22 -21.67
N VAL A 73 -12.35 -7.28 -21.27
CA VAL A 73 -13.09 -8.18 -22.16
C VAL A 73 -14.37 -7.53 -22.69
N THR A 74 -15.15 -6.88 -21.82
CA THR A 74 -16.42 -6.23 -22.20
C THR A 74 -16.24 -4.86 -22.84
N ARG A 75 -14.99 -4.37 -22.91
CA ARG A 75 -14.63 -3.03 -23.36
C ARG A 75 -15.29 -1.89 -22.56
N ASP A 76 -15.56 -2.12 -21.28
CA ASP A 76 -16.20 -1.16 -20.36
C ASP A 76 -15.19 -0.31 -19.58
N ALA A 77 -14.17 0.20 -20.27
CA ALA A 77 -13.28 1.24 -19.72
C ALA A 77 -13.52 2.57 -20.43
N ASN A 78 -13.64 3.63 -19.63
CA ASN A 78 -13.91 4.96 -20.13
C ASN A 78 -12.95 5.97 -19.48
N PRO A 79 -12.53 7.01 -20.22
CA PRO A 79 -11.79 8.12 -19.63
C PRO A 79 -12.66 8.84 -18.61
N LEU A 80 -12.05 9.31 -17.53
CA LEU A 80 -12.69 10.30 -16.67
C LEU A 80 -13.03 11.59 -17.44
N PRO A 81 -13.94 12.43 -16.93
CA PRO A 81 -14.20 13.74 -17.52
C PRO A 81 -12.94 14.61 -17.72
N SER A 82 -11.92 14.40 -16.88
CA SER A 82 -10.61 15.03 -16.98
C SER A 82 -9.73 14.52 -18.12
N GLN A 83 -10.07 13.38 -18.73
CA GLN A 83 -9.30 12.67 -19.75
C GLN A 83 -7.85 12.30 -19.34
N LEU A 84 -7.50 12.41 -18.06
CA LEU A 84 -6.16 12.08 -17.55
C LEU A 84 -5.95 10.59 -17.37
N ILE A 85 -7.01 9.88 -16.97
CA ILE A 85 -6.95 8.46 -16.62
C ILE A 85 -8.17 7.71 -17.15
N CYS A 86 -7.98 6.42 -17.44
CA CYS A 86 -9.06 5.50 -17.78
C CYS A 86 -9.43 4.61 -16.59
N VAL A 87 -10.73 4.54 -16.32
CA VAL A 87 -11.27 3.75 -15.21
C VAL A 87 -12.39 2.83 -15.71
N PRO A 88 -12.53 1.65 -15.10
CA PRO A 88 -13.66 0.79 -15.40
C PRO A 88 -14.92 1.29 -14.68
N PHE A 89 -16.08 0.81 -15.13
CA PHE A 89 -17.36 0.99 -14.43
C PHE A 89 -17.78 2.45 -14.21
N LEU A 90 -17.35 3.37 -15.10
CA LEU A 90 -17.61 4.80 -14.96
C LEU A 90 -19.08 5.16 -15.18
N LYS A 91 -19.74 4.46 -16.10
CA LYS A 91 -21.16 4.60 -16.44
C LYS A 91 -21.84 3.27 -16.12
N PRO A 92 -22.22 3.02 -14.85
CA PRO A 92 -22.80 1.75 -14.47
C PRO A 92 -24.05 1.48 -15.31
N LYS A 93 -23.98 0.41 -16.11
CA LYS A 93 -25.18 -0.21 -16.69
C LYS A 93 -25.87 -0.99 -15.56
N PRO A 94 -27.16 -1.34 -15.71
CA PRO A 94 -27.83 -2.22 -14.72
C PRO A 94 -27.01 -3.48 -14.40
N GLU A 95 -26.33 -4.04 -15.40
CA GLU A 95 -25.44 -5.21 -15.28
C GLU A 95 -24.15 -4.94 -14.48
N THR A 96 -23.59 -3.73 -14.55
CA THR A 96 -22.30 -3.40 -13.92
C THR A 96 -22.43 -2.55 -12.65
N PHE A 97 -23.65 -2.15 -12.27
CA PHE A 97 -23.91 -1.35 -11.07
C PHE A 97 -23.37 -2.01 -9.80
N VAL A 98 -23.58 -3.32 -9.63
CA VAL A 98 -23.07 -4.08 -8.48
C VAL A 98 -21.54 -4.02 -8.42
N LEU A 99 -20.85 -4.13 -9.57
CA LEU A 99 -19.40 -4.04 -9.64
C LEU A 99 -18.90 -2.63 -9.29
N SER A 100 -19.61 -1.58 -9.73
CA SER A 100 -19.33 -0.20 -9.32
C SER A 100 -19.44 -0.02 -7.81
N VAL A 101 -20.46 -0.62 -7.17
CA VAL A 101 -20.68 -0.55 -5.72
C VAL A 101 -19.61 -1.33 -4.94
N ILE A 102 -19.16 -2.49 -5.45
CA ILE A 102 -18.10 -3.29 -4.81
C ILE A 102 -16.73 -2.61 -4.91
N ASN A 103 -16.45 -1.92 -6.02
CA ASN A 103 -15.14 -1.30 -6.29
C ASN A 103 -14.57 -0.40 -5.17
N PRO A 104 -15.32 0.49 -4.49
CA PRO A 104 -14.79 1.24 -3.34
C PRO A 104 -14.44 0.34 -2.15
N PHE A 105 -15.18 -0.75 -1.90
CA PHE A 105 -14.88 -1.67 -0.78
C PHE A 105 -13.56 -2.42 -0.98
N ILE A 106 -13.15 -2.64 -2.22
CA ILE A 106 -11.84 -3.22 -2.57
C ILE A 106 -10.69 -2.32 -2.10
N PHE A 107 -10.88 -1.01 -1.97
CA PHE A 107 -9.91 -0.13 -1.31
C PHE A 107 -10.04 -0.16 0.21
N ILE A 108 -11.28 -0.04 0.70
CA ILE A 108 -11.56 0.14 2.13
C ILE A 108 -11.10 -1.09 2.93
N ILE A 109 -11.51 -2.29 2.53
CA ILE A 109 -11.27 -3.53 3.28
C ILE A 109 -9.77 -3.74 3.60
N PRO A 110 -8.86 -3.80 2.62
CA PRO A 110 -7.44 -4.02 2.91
C PRO A 110 -6.80 -2.87 3.70
N CYS A 111 -7.21 -1.60 3.49
CA CYS A 111 -6.72 -0.48 4.29
C CYS A 111 -7.08 -0.61 5.78
N TRP A 112 -8.32 -1.03 6.08
CA TRP A 112 -8.77 -1.25 7.46
C TRP A 112 -8.12 -2.48 8.10
N ILE A 113 -7.96 -3.58 7.33
CA ILE A 113 -7.25 -4.77 7.80
C ILE A 113 -5.79 -4.41 8.14
N SER A 114 -5.08 -3.72 7.24
CA SER A 114 -3.71 -3.23 7.47
C SER A 114 -3.62 -2.39 8.73
N THR A 115 -4.50 -1.40 8.85
CA THR A 115 -4.53 -0.48 9.99
C THR A 115 -4.73 -1.26 11.28
N TYR A 116 -5.77 -2.10 11.36
CA TYR A 116 -6.03 -2.92 12.54
C TYR A 116 -4.83 -3.81 12.91
N CYS A 117 -4.29 -4.56 11.94
CA CYS A 117 -3.18 -5.47 12.18
C CYS A 117 -1.95 -4.74 12.74
N TYR A 118 -1.53 -3.65 12.10
CA TYR A 118 -0.38 -2.87 12.55
C TYR A 118 -0.60 -2.23 13.91
N PHE A 119 -1.79 -1.72 14.21
CA PHE A 119 -2.10 -1.18 15.53
C PHE A 119 -1.99 -2.25 16.62
N VAL A 120 -2.54 -3.45 16.40
CA VAL A 120 -2.46 -4.52 17.41
C VAL A 120 -1.03 -5.03 17.60
N ILE A 121 -0.27 -5.20 16.51
CA ILE A 121 1.16 -5.52 16.57
C ILE A 121 1.91 -4.43 17.36
N GLY A 122 1.63 -3.16 17.06
CA GLY A 122 2.21 -2.01 17.74
C GLY A 122 1.94 -1.99 19.24
N ILE A 123 0.70 -2.27 19.66
CA ILE A 123 0.33 -2.36 21.08
C ILE A 123 1.11 -3.50 21.75
N LYS A 124 1.21 -4.68 21.12
CA LYS A 124 1.94 -5.83 21.67
C LYS A 124 3.44 -5.53 21.79
N ALA A 125 4.04 -4.94 20.76
CA ALA A 125 5.44 -4.53 20.76
C ALA A 125 5.72 -3.44 21.82
N TYR A 126 4.82 -2.48 21.98
CA TYR A 126 4.93 -1.44 23.00
C TYR A 126 4.90 -2.01 24.42
N LYS A 127 4.00 -2.96 24.70
CA LYS A 127 3.96 -3.68 25.99
C LYS A 127 5.28 -4.42 26.26
N LYS A 128 5.83 -5.13 25.26
CA LYS A 128 7.12 -5.81 25.37
C LYS A 128 8.27 -4.82 25.66
N LEU A 129 8.29 -3.67 24.99
CA LEU A 129 9.26 -2.60 25.24
C LEU A 129 9.10 -1.95 26.62
N ASN A 130 7.91 -1.98 27.24
CA ASN A 130 7.73 -1.55 28.62
C ASN A 130 8.32 -2.57 29.61
N LEU A 131 8.10 -3.87 29.39
CA LEU A 131 8.69 -4.92 30.22
C LEU A 131 10.23 -4.87 30.19
N MET A 132 10.83 -4.84 29.00
CA MET A 132 12.29 -4.73 28.83
C MET A 132 12.86 -3.45 29.45
N ARG A 133 12.07 -2.36 29.51
CA ARG A 133 12.50 -1.13 30.20
C ARG A 133 12.57 -1.35 31.71
N ASN A 134 11.58 -2.02 32.30
CA ASN A 134 11.53 -2.27 33.73
C ASN A 134 12.70 -3.18 34.15
N GLU A 135 13.01 -4.20 33.35
CA GLU A 135 14.19 -5.06 33.53
C GLU A 135 15.49 -4.25 33.47
N ALA A 136 15.65 -3.39 32.46
CA ALA A 136 16.84 -2.54 32.32
C ALA A 136 17.02 -1.54 33.48
N VAL A 137 15.91 -1.05 34.06
CA VAL A 137 15.94 -0.19 35.26
C VAL A 137 16.38 -1.00 36.48
N ALA A 138 15.88 -2.23 36.65
CA ALA A 138 16.29 -3.10 37.74
C ALA A 138 17.79 -3.47 37.68
N THR A 139 18.36 -3.57 36.48
CA THR A 139 19.79 -3.85 36.27
C THR A 139 20.67 -2.61 36.17
N ASN A 140 20.12 -1.39 36.32
CA ASN A 140 20.83 -0.12 36.13
C ASN A 140 21.53 0.04 34.75
N ASP A 141 21.01 -0.59 33.70
CA ASP A 141 21.55 -0.47 32.34
C ASP A 141 21.02 0.80 31.65
N THR A 142 21.75 1.90 31.82
CA THR A 142 21.40 3.20 31.23
C THR A 142 21.45 3.21 29.70
N PHE A 143 22.28 2.37 29.08
CA PHE A 143 22.41 2.29 27.63
C PHE A 143 21.16 1.63 27.03
N LEU A 144 20.75 0.50 27.61
CA LEU A 144 19.55 -0.22 27.19
C LEU A 144 18.29 0.63 27.35
N ILE A 145 18.17 1.41 28.43
CA ILE A 145 17.04 2.34 28.63
C ILE A 145 16.97 3.38 27.50
N LYS A 146 18.10 3.97 27.08
CA LYS A 146 18.15 4.93 25.97
C LYS A 146 17.76 4.26 24.64
N ALA A 147 18.26 3.05 24.38
CA ALA A 147 17.91 2.29 23.18
C ALA A 147 16.40 1.98 23.11
N ILE A 148 15.80 1.54 24.22
CA ILE A 148 14.36 1.23 24.30
C ILE A 148 13.51 2.48 24.08
N LYS A 149 13.89 3.64 24.65
CA LYS A 149 13.17 4.91 24.39
C LYS A 149 13.15 5.25 22.91
N LYS A 150 14.29 5.10 22.22
CA LYS A 150 14.39 5.32 20.77
C LYS A 150 13.51 4.33 19.98
N GLN A 151 13.52 3.05 20.35
CA GLN A 151 12.66 2.04 19.70
C GLN A 151 11.17 2.35 19.86
N LYS A 152 10.73 2.81 21.04
CA LYS A 152 9.33 3.23 21.24
C LYS A 152 8.93 4.40 20.36
N LEU A 153 9.80 5.42 20.25
CA LEU A 153 9.53 6.57 19.38
C LEU A 153 9.45 6.14 17.92
N ASN A 154 10.37 5.29 17.46
CA ASN A 154 10.35 4.74 16.11
C ASN A 154 9.06 3.95 15.84
N LEU A 155 8.60 3.14 16.81
CA LEU A 155 7.35 2.38 16.69
C LEU A 155 6.12 3.30 16.57
N ILE A 156 6.06 4.39 17.36
CA ILE A 156 4.98 5.37 17.26
C ILE A 156 5.00 6.03 15.88
N PHE A 157 6.17 6.48 15.42
CA PHE A 157 6.33 7.07 14.09
C PHE A 157 5.88 6.13 12.98
N GLN A 158 6.25 4.85 13.05
CA GLN A 158 5.82 3.81 12.12
C GLN A 158 4.29 3.70 12.04
N LEU A 159 3.61 3.62 13.19
CA LEU A 159 2.16 3.50 13.24
C LEU A 159 1.47 4.75 12.66
N VAL A 160 2.01 5.94 12.93
CA VAL A 160 1.52 7.19 12.36
C VAL A 160 1.68 7.20 10.83
N VAL A 161 2.82 6.76 10.30
CA VAL A 161 3.05 6.67 8.86
C VAL A 161 2.07 5.69 8.20
N VAL A 162 1.94 4.48 8.74
CA VAL A 162 0.97 3.47 8.25
C VAL A 162 -0.45 4.04 8.26
N PHE A 163 -0.87 4.65 9.37
CA PHE A 163 -2.20 5.26 9.47
C PHE A 163 -2.41 6.35 8.42
N THR A 164 -1.40 7.22 8.23
CA THR A 164 -1.43 8.31 7.26
C THR A 164 -1.56 7.81 5.84
N VAL A 165 -0.71 6.86 5.45
CA VAL A 165 -0.71 6.29 4.10
C VAL A 165 -2.03 5.56 3.82
N PHE A 166 -2.44 4.61 4.68
CA PHE A 166 -3.61 3.78 4.36
C PHE A 166 -4.95 4.47 4.54
N ASN A 167 -5.05 5.46 5.43
CA ASN A 167 -6.31 6.15 5.68
C ASN A 167 -6.35 7.50 4.97
N PHE A 168 -5.35 8.38 5.13
CA PHE A 168 -5.43 9.73 4.56
C PHE A 168 -5.14 9.77 3.05
N CYS A 169 -4.19 8.97 2.52
CA CYS A 169 -3.90 9.01 1.09
C CYS A 169 -4.99 8.33 0.25
N PHE A 170 -5.56 7.20 0.72
CA PHE A 170 -6.58 6.47 -0.03
C PHE A 170 -8.02 6.96 0.22
N MET A 171 -8.31 7.65 1.33
CA MET A 171 -9.66 8.15 1.64
C MET A 171 -10.26 9.04 0.56
N PRO A 172 -9.56 10.06 0.03
CA PRO A 172 -10.10 10.88 -1.05
C PRO A 172 -10.51 10.06 -2.28
N VAL A 173 -9.76 8.99 -2.58
CA VAL A 173 -10.00 8.13 -3.74
C VAL A 173 -11.33 7.38 -3.59
N TYR A 174 -11.51 6.62 -2.51
CA TYR A 174 -12.75 5.82 -2.35
C TYR A 174 -13.96 6.69 -2.01
N VAL A 175 -13.81 7.79 -1.26
CA VAL A 175 -14.91 8.71 -0.97
C VAL A 175 -15.45 9.32 -2.26
N THR A 176 -14.58 9.76 -3.17
CA THR A 176 -15.05 10.34 -4.44
C THR A 176 -15.63 9.30 -5.40
N ILE A 177 -15.23 8.03 -5.30
CA ILE A 177 -15.92 6.92 -6.01
C ILE A 177 -17.35 6.78 -5.46
N ILE A 178 -17.52 6.76 -4.14
CA ILE A 178 -18.84 6.68 -3.50
C ILE A 178 -19.71 7.89 -3.86
N LEU A 179 -19.18 9.11 -3.79
CA LEU A 179 -19.90 10.33 -4.18
C LEU A 179 -20.28 10.32 -5.67
N ARG A 180 -19.45 9.73 -6.54
CA ARG A 180 -19.77 9.58 -7.95
C ARG A 180 -20.97 8.64 -8.14
N ILE A 181 -20.98 7.49 -7.45
CA ILE A 181 -22.06 6.50 -7.58
C ILE A 181 -23.37 7.06 -6.99
N THR A 182 -23.30 7.74 -5.85
CA THR A 182 -24.48 8.20 -5.11
C THR A 182 -25.07 9.51 -5.61
N ARG A 183 -24.23 10.46 -6.05
CA ARG A 183 -24.64 11.83 -6.42
C ARG A 183 -24.24 12.23 -7.83
N GLY A 184 -23.64 11.34 -8.62
CA GLY A 184 -23.11 11.68 -9.94
C GLY A 184 -21.95 12.68 -9.89
N TYR A 185 -21.23 12.77 -8.76
CA TYR A 185 -20.13 13.72 -8.57
C TYR A 185 -19.06 13.57 -9.67
N LYS A 186 -18.78 14.69 -10.36
CA LYS A 186 -17.73 14.81 -11.38
C LYS A 186 -16.50 15.46 -10.74
N ARG A 187 -15.37 14.76 -10.77
CA ARG A 187 -14.09 15.29 -10.28
C ARG A 187 -13.52 16.31 -11.25
N SER A 188 -12.89 17.34 -10.72
CA SER A 188 -12.11 18.28 -11.52
C SER A 188 -10.79 17.64 -11.98
N PRO A 189 -10.18 18.10 -13.09
CA PRO A 189 -8.87 17.60 -13.53
C PRO A 189 -7.78 17.71 -12.46
N ILE A 190 -7.79 18.81 -11.69
CA ILE A 190 -6.85 19.04 -10.58
C ILE A 190 -7.04 17.98 -9.49
N ALA A 191 -8.28 17.69 -9.10
CA ALA A 191 -8.56 16.68 -8.09
C ALA A 191 -8.14 15.27 -8.55
N ASP A 192 -8.37 14.93 -9.82
CA ASP A 192 -7.93 13.64 -10.38
C ASP A 192 -6.39 13.52 -10.40
N ALA A 193 -5.67 14.59 -10.77
CA ALA A 193 -4.21 14.62 -10.73
C ALA A 193 -3.69 14.41 -9.30
N ILE A 194 -4.22 15.16 -8.32
CA ILE A 194 -3.83 15.02 -6.90
C ILE A 194 -4.09 13.60 -6.41
N MET A 195 -5.24 13.00 -6.73
CA MET A 195 -5.55 11.63 -6.32
C MET A 195 -4.62 10.61 -6.96
N SER A 196 -4.25 10.79 -8.22
CA SER A 196 -3.29 9.93 -8.90
C SER A 196 -1.92 10.00 -8.24
N GLU A 197 -1.44 11.20 -7.95
CA GLU A 197 -0.16 11.41 -7.26
C GLU A 197 -0.18 10.87 -5.83
N LEU A 198 -1.27 11.03 -5.09
CA LEU A 198 -1.40 10.45 -3.75
C LEU A 198 -1.30 8.93 -3.77
N ILE A 199 -1.85 8.27 -4.79
CA ILE A 199 -1.70 6.82 -4.96
C ILE A 199 -0.24 6.49 -5.25
N GLU A 200 0.42 7.14 -6.21
CA GLU A 200 1.83 6.81 -6.52
C GLU A 200 2.78 7.11 -5.35
N VAL A 201 2.53 8.19 -4.59
CA VAL A 201 3.28 8.49 -3.36
C VAL A 201 3.08 7.39 -2.32
N SER A 202 1.84 6.90 -2.11
CA SER A 202 1.59 5.82 -1.16
C SER A 202 2.39 4.56 -1.50
N ARG A 203 2.45 4.19 -2.78
CA ARG A 203 3.22 3.05 -3.31
C ARG A 203 4.72 3.21 -3.09
N SER A 204 5.24 4.42 -3.25
CA SER A 204 6.66 4.70 -2.99
C SER A 204 7.05 4.56 -1.50
N ILE A 205 6.08 4.72 -0.59
CA ILE A 205 6.29 4.63 0.85
C ILE A 205 6.22 3.17 1.35
N ASP A 206 5.53 2.27 0.65
CA ASP A 206 5.37 0.87 1.08
C ASP A 206 6.69 0.09 1.27
N PRO A 207 7.71 0.22 0.40
CA PRO A 207 9.03 -0.35 0.65
C PRO A 207 9.70 0.23 1.90
N ILE A 208 9.51 1.53 2.17
CA ILE A 208 10.06 2.22 3.34
C ILE A 208 9.42 1.65 4.61
N ILE A 209 8.09 1.54 4.63
CA ILE A 209 7.34 0.90 5.72
C ILE A 209 7.87 -0.53 5.95
N THR A 210 8.01 -1.30 4.88
CA THR A 210 8.48 -2.70 4.94
C THR A 210 9.88 -2.81 5.55
N LEU A 211 10.84 -2.01 5.08
CA LEU A 211 12.20 -1.97 5.63
C LEU A 211 12.22 -1.58 7.11
N ILE A 212 11.34 -0.66 7.49
CA ILE A 212 11.29 -0.18 8.86
C ILE A 212 10.70 -1.26 9.81
N PHE A 213 9.73 -2.06 9.36
CA PHE A 213 9.10 -3.12 10.14
C PHE A 213 9.88 -4.45 10.18
N GLN A 214 10.89 -4.63 9.31
CA GLN A 214 11.70 -5.84 9.25
C GLN A 214 13.15 -5.53 9.63
N PRO A 215 13.53 -5.74 10.91
CA PRO A 215 14.88 -5.45 11.38
C PRO A 215 15.95 -6.16 10.57
N GLU A 216 15.73 -7.42 10.17
CA GLU A 216 16.68 -8.19 9.35
C GLU A 216 16.96 -7.48 8.02
N LEU A 217 15.90 -7.11 7.29
CA LEU A 217 16.02 -6.38 6.03
C LEU A 217 16.66 -5.00 6.21
N ASN A 218 16.39 -4.31 7.32
CA ASN A 218 17.02 -3.03 7.62
C ASN A 218 18.54 -3.17 7.78
N HIS A 219 19.00 -4.25 8.42
CA HIS A 219 20.43 -4.53 8.53
C HIS A 219 21.06 -4.83 7.16
N GLU A 220 20.44 -5.69 6.36
CA GLU A 220 20.90 -5.99 5.00
C GLU A 220 20.94 -4.74 4.11
N PHE A 221 19.90 -3.91 4.17
CA PHE A 221 19.81 -2.66 3.41
C PHE A 221 20.89 -1.66 3.81
N LYS A 222 21.22 -1.55 5.10
CA LYS A 222 22.34 -0.70 5.57
C LYS A 222 23.69 -1.19 5.05
N VAL A 223 23.90 -2.51 4.99
CA VAL A 223 25.12 -3.09 4.41
C VAL A 223 25.19 -2.76 2.92
N PHE A 224 24.09 -2.94 2.19
CA PHE A 224 23.98 -2.57 0.77
C PHE A 224 24.30 -1.09 0.54
N LEU A 225 23.68 -0.18 1.31
CA LEU A 225 23.93 1.27 1.20
C LEU A 225 25.39 1.64 1.51
N THR A 226 26.00 0.99 2.49
CA THR A 226 27.41 1.21 2.83
C THR A 226 28.31 0.79 1.66
N LYS A 227 28.03 -0.37 1.05
CA LYS A 227 28.76 -0.87 -0.13
C LYS A 227 28.57 0.05 -1.34
N LEU A 228 27.35 0.51 -1.60
CA LEU A 228 27.05 1.44 -2.68
C LEU A 228 27.80 2.78 -2.50
N LYS A 229 27.79 3.34 -1.30
CA LYS A 229 28.53 4.57 -0.98
C LYS A 229 30.04 4.40 -1.16
N ALA A 230 30.60 3.26 -0.74
CA ALA A 230 32.02 2.96 -0.96
C ALA A 230 32.37 2.89 -2.45
N ASN A 231 31.51 2.23 -3.25
CA ASN A 231 31.69 2.13 -4.70
C ASN A 231 31.60 3.50 -5.40
N ILE A 232 30.60 4.31 -5.06
CA ILE A 232 30.45 5.68 -5.60
C ILE A 232 31.68 6.53 -5.24
N LYS A 233 32.14 6.47 -3.99
CA LYS A 233 33.33 7.20 -3.54
C LYS A 233 34.58 6.74 -4.29
N SER A 234 34.72 5.44 -4.55
CA SER A 234 35.81 4.89 -5.36
C SER A 234 35.73 5.36 -6.82
N PHE A 235 34.54 5.34 -7.42
CA PHE A 235 34.31 5.81 -8.79
C PHE A 235 34.64 7.29 -8.95
N ILE A 236 34.15 8.16 -8.05
CA ILE A 236 34.47 9.59 -8.03
C ILE A 236 35.99 9.78 -7.93
N LYS A 237 36.67 9.07 -7.02
CA LYS A 237 38.14 9.15 -6.89
C LYS A 237 38.89 8.74 -8.17
N LYS A 238 38.36 7.80 -8.95
CA LYS A 238 38.96 7.39 -10.24
C LYS A 238 38.70 8.40 -11.35
N LEU A 239 37.57 9.10 -11.31
CA LEU A 239 37.17 10.05 -12.35
C LEU A 239 37.93 11.38 -12.26
N PHE A 240 38.38 11.75 -11.05
CA PHE A 240 39.14 12.98 -10.79
C PHE A 240 40.66 12.73 -10.60
N LYS A 241 41.17 11.59 -11.08
CA LYS A 241 42.60 11.26 -11.07
C LYS A 241 43.07 11.05 -12.50
#